data_AF-A0A958PYK6-F1
#
_entry.id   AF-A0A958PYK6-F1
#
_cell.length_a   1.000
_cell.length_b   1.000
_cell.length_c   1.000
_cell.angle_alpha   90.00
_cell.angle_beta   90.00
_cell.angle_gamma   90.00
#
_symmetry.space_group_name_H-M   'P 1'
#
loop_
_entity.id
_entity.type
_entity.pdbx_description
1 polymer ?
#
loop_
_entity_poly.entity_id
_entity_poly.type
_entity_poly.pdbx_seq_one_letter_code
_entity_poly.pdbx_strand_id
1 'polypeptide(L)'
;MSGDSEASAVVLIDDESQHWLVWVGSVGSIEELAARFGLSDDSGIYELVDVDTAGDIVTNVLHRDLAYGSELMPFGTASGISDRFVTEFLATGARFYSNGLLGIGQGSWTPATNATFDTGVIAWGSERSGCIWVEAED
;
A
#
# COMPACT_ATOMS: atom_id res chain seq x y z
N MET A 1 7.04 3.80 31.39
CA MET A 1 8.26 4.15 30.64
C MET A 1 8.26 3.25 29.42
N SER A 2 8.12 3.89 28.25
CA SER A 2 8.40 3.38 26.91
C SER A 2 7.90 1.97 26.60
N GLY A 3 6.63 1.87 26.23
CA GLY A 3 6.21 0.82 25.31
C GLY A 3 6.59 1.32 23.92
N ASP A 4 7.57 0.66 23.29
CA ASP A 4 7.84 0.84 21.88
C ASP A 4 6.62 0.34 21.11
N SER A 5 5.73 1.25 20.70
CA SER A 5 4.72 0.98 19.69
C SER A 5 5.44 0.92 18.35
N GLU A 6 5.92 -0.27 18.00
CA GLU A 6 6.38 -0.56 16.65
C GLU A 6 5.16 -0.49 15.73
N ALA A 7 5.01 0.62 15.00
CA ALA A 7 4.17 0.66 13.82
C ALA A 7 4.64 -0.46 12.88
N SER A 8 3.93 -1.58 12.84
CA SER A 8 4.21 -2.66 11.90
C SER A 8 3.78 -2.19 10.51
N ALA A 9 4.67 -1.48 9.83
CA ALA A 9 4.62 -1.38 8.39
C ALA A 9 4.71 -2.81 7.85
N VAL A 10 3.60 -3.39 7.39
CA VAL A 10 3.65 -4.65 6.63
C VAL A 10 4.16 -4.33 5.24
N VAL A 11 5.44 -3.99 5.18
CA VAL A 11 6.24 -4.03 3.98
C VAL A 11 7.36 -4.99 4.32
N LEU A 12 7.32 -6.21 3.76
CA LEU A 12 8.45 -7.14 3.83
C LEU A 12 9.58 -6.64 2.92
N ILE A 13 10.08 -5.42 3.18
CA ILE A 13 11.32 -4.93 2.62
C ILE A 13 12.43 -5.66 3.36
N ASP A 14 12.82 -6.82 2.83
CA ASP A 14 14.12 -7.40 3.15
C ASP A 14 15.20 -6.38 2.76
N ASP A 15 16.10 -6.09 3.72
CA ASP A 15 17.15 -5.05 3.68
C ASP A 15 18.08 -5.22 2.47
N GLU A 16 18.14 -6.41 1.88
CA GLU A 16 18.96 -6.69 0.70
C GLU A 16 18.18 -6.68 -0.63
N SER A 17 16.84 -6.56 -0.62
CA SER A 17 16.04 -6.81 -1.83
C SER A 17 14.80 -5.94 -2.08
N GLN A 18 14.32 -5.15 -1.12
CA GLN A 18 13.12 -4.29 -1.28
C GLN A 18 11.92 -5.00 -1.93
N HIS A 19 11.43 -6.11 -1.39
CA HIS A 19 10.28 -6.82 -1.99
C HIS A 19 8.94 -6.28 -1.48
N TRP A 20 7.99 -6.06 -2.38
CA TRP A 20 6.56 -5.94 -2.06
C TRP A 20 5.88 -7.29 -2.22
N LEU A 21 4.67 -7.46 -1.66
CA LEU A 21 3.91 -8.69 -1.87
C LEU A 21 3.52 -8.78 -3.34
N VAL A 22 3.76 -9.94 -3.95
CA VAL A 22 3.44 -10.22 -5.34
C VAL A 22 2.52 -11.42 -5.41
N TRP A 23 1.44 -11.29 -6.17
CA TRP A 23 0.59 -12.39 -6.57
C TRP A 23 0.80 -12.72 -8.06
N VAL A 24 0.99 -14.00 -8.38
CA VAL A 24 1.09 -14.49 -9.75
C VAL A 24 -0.16 -15.31 -10.07
N GLY A 25 -0.85 -14.93 -11.14
CA GLY A 25 -2.09 -15.56 -11.59
C GLY A 25 -3.27 -14.59 -11.62
N SER A 26 -4.32 -15.00 -12.33
CA SER A 26 -5.53 -14.21 -12.50
C SER A 26 -6.52 -14.42 -11.35
N VAL A 27 -7.22 -13.35 -10.98
CA VAL A 27 -8.39 -13.35 -10.10
C VAL A 27 -9.58 -12.69 -10.82
N GLY A 28 -10.80 -12.91 -10.33
CA GLY A 28 -12.03 -12.39 -10.92
C GLY A 28 -12.41 -10.98 -10.49
N SER A 29 -11.94 -10.50 -9.33
CA SER A 29 -12.26 -9.17 -8.79
C SER A 29 -11.11 -8.57 -7.97
N ILE A 30 -11.19 -7.27 -7.66
CA ILE A 30 -10.20 -6.59 -6.82
C ILE A 30 -10.29 -7.07 -5.38
N GLU A 31 -11.48 -7.37 -4.90
CA GLU A 31 -11.73 -7.94 -3.57
C GLU A 31 -11.09 -9.33 -3.43
N GLU A 32 -11.23 -10.18 -4.46
CA GLU A 32 -10.55 -11.48 -4.48
C GLU A 32 -9.02 -11.32 -4.44
N LEU A 33 -8.48 -10.34 -5.18
CA LEU A 33 -7.05 -10.03 -5.14
C LEU A 33 -6.62 -9.54 -3.75
N ALA A 34 -7.40 -8.64 -3.15
CA ALA A 34 -7.14 -8.06 -1.85
C ALA A 34 -7.08 -9.14 -0.76
N ALA A 35 -7.99 -10.12 -0.80
CA ALA A 35 -7.94 -11.29 0.07
C ALA A 35 -6.65 -12.11 -0.11
N ARG A 36 -6.07 -12.18 -1.31
CA ARG A 36 -4.76 -12.85 -1.52
C ARG A 36 -3.62 -12.11 -0.82
N PHE A 37 -3.78 -10.81 -0.56
CA PHE A 37 -2.85 -9.99 0.20
C PHE A 37 -3.21 -9.89 1.69
N GLY A 38 -4.26 -10.59 2.15
CA GLY A 38 -4.70 -10.58 3.55
C GLY A 38 -5.58 -9.39 3.93
N LEU A 39 -6.07 -8.63 2.95
CA LEU A 39 -6.97 -7.49 3.14
C LEU A 39 -8.44 -7.93 3.03
N SER A 40 -9.36 -7.09 3.51
CA SER A 40 -10.81 -7.34 3.42
C SER A 40 -11.27 -7.52 1.97
N ASP A 41 -12.16 -8.49 1.75
CA ASP A 41 -12.85 -8.72 0.47
C ASP A 41 -14.24 -8.08 0.42
N ASP A 42 -14.54 -7.18 1.35
CA ASP A 42 -15.79 -6.41 1.32
C ASP A 42 -15.83 -5.47 0.12
N SER A 43 -16.99 -5.41 -0.53
CA SER A 43 -17.20 -4.58 -1.71
C SER A 43 -17.16 -3.10 -1.37
N GLY A 44 -16.56 -2.30 -2.25
CA GLY A 44 -16.57 -0.84 -2.16
C GLY A 44 -15.44 -0.22 -1.34
N ILE A 45 -14.50 -1.03 -0.86
CA ILE A 45 -13.27 -0.54 -0.22
C ILE A 45 -12.31 0.04 -1.26
N TYR A 46 -12.09 -0.68 -2.35
CA TYR A 46 -11.00 -0.40 -3.28
C TYR A 46 -11.44 0.48 -4.46
N GLU A 47 -10.99 1.72 -4.46
CA GLU A 47 -11.24 2.69 -5.50
C GLU A 47 -10.05 2.76 -6.48
N LEU A 48 -10.36 2.93 -7.77
CA LEU A 48 -9.34 3.11 -8.79
C LEU A 48 -8.67 4.48 -8.61
N VAL A 49 -7.34 4.48 -8.55
CA VAL A 49 -6.52 5.70 -8.49
C VAL A 49 -5.63 5.77 -9.73
N ASP A 50 -5.24 6.99 -10.11
CA ASP A 50 -4.24 7.17 -11.16
C ASP A 50 -2.83 6.84 -10.64
N VAL A 51 -1.90 6.77 -11.59
CA VAL A 51 -0.51 6.39 -11.35
C VAL A 51 0.21 7.35 -10.41
N ASP A 52 -0.08 8.65 -10.52
CA ASP A 52 0.55 9.69 -9.71
C ASP A 52 0.04 9.61 -8.26
N THR A 53 -1.28 9.46 -8.09
CA THR A 53 -1.91 9.26 -6.78
C THR A 53 -1.42 7.99 -6.10
N ALA A 54 -1.30 6.89 -6.84
CA ALA A 54 -0.72 5.65 -6.32
C ALA A 54 0.72 5.87 -5.84
N GLY A 55 1.52 6.58 -6.63
CA GLY A 55 2.90 6.91 -6.30
C GLY A 55 3.01 7.79 -5.04
N ASP A 56 2.14 8.77 -4.89
CA ASP A 56 2.10 9.66 -3.72
C ASP A 56 1.68 8.90 -2.45
N ILE A 57 0.67 8.03 -2.54
CA ILE A 57 0.25 7.16 -1.42
C ILE A 57 1.42 6.30 -0.98
N VAL A 58 2.03 5.54 -1.89
CA VAL A 58 3.15 4.64 -1.56
C VAL A 58 4.33 5.44 -0.97
N THR A 59 4.67 6.58 -1.56
CA THR A 59 5.75 7.42 -1.04
C THR A 59 5.49 7.86 0.38
N ASN A 60 4.27 8.33 0.69
CA ASN A 60 3.99 8.89 2.00
C ASN A 60 3.84 7.81 3.08
N VAL A 61 3.18 6.67 2.80
CA VAL A 61 3.08 5.57 3.80
C VAL A 61 4.42 4.90 4.10
N LEU A 62 5.39 4.99 3.19
CA LEU A 62 6.76 4.57 3.44
C LEU A 62 7.56 5.64 4.17
N HIS A 63 7.37 6.92 3.81
CA HIS A 63 8.10 8.04 4.40
C HIS A 63 7.68 8.29 5.85
N ARG A 64 6.39 8.14 6.19
CA ARG A 64 5.82 8.54 7.47
C ARG A 64 4.85 7.53 8.04
N ASP A 65 4.81 7.44 9.37
CA ASP A 65 3.79 6.67 10.07
C ASP A 65 2.40 7.33 9.92
N LEU A 66 1.34 6.54 9.92
CA LEU A 66 -0.03 7.02 9.67
C LEU A 66 -0.66 7.74 10.87
N ALA A 67 -0.21 7.47 12.10
CA ALA A 67 -0.86 7.94 13.32
C ALA A 67 -0.38 9.34 13.73
N TYR A 68 0.94 9.56 13.70
CA TYR A 68 1.63 10.76 14.17
C TYR A 68 2.39 11.47 13.06
N GLY A 69 2.60 10.85 11.89
CA GLY A 69 3.30 11.45 10.76
C GLY A 69 4.80 11.57 10.96
N SER A 70 5.38 10.81 11.89
CA SER A 70 6.81 10.73 12.16
C SER A 70 7.52 10.08 10.99
N GLU A 71 8.72 10.55 10.70
CA GLU A 71 9.54 9.97 9.62
C GLU A 71 9.95 8.53 9.96
N LEU A 72 9.58 7.59 9.09
CA LEU A 72 10.02 6.20 9.12
C LEU A 72 11.28 6.01 8.27
N MET A 73 11.32 6.65 7.09
CA MET A 73 12.51 6.67 6.24
C MET A 73 12.61 7.98 5.45
N PRO A 74 13.81 8.32 4.92
CA PRO A 74 13.98 9.53 4.12
C PRO A 74 13.08 9.53 2.88
N PHE A 75 12.49 10.70 2.59
CA PHE A 75 11.61 10.88 1.42
C PHE A 75 12.22 10.37 0.10
N GLY A 76 13.50 10.64 -0.15
CA GLY A 76 14.16 10.18 -1.37
C GLY A 76 14.23 8.65 -1.49
N THR A 77 14.35 7.94 -0.37
CA THR A 77 14.30 6.48 -0.34
C THR A 77 12.89 5.98 -0.62
N ALA A 78 11.89 6.56 0.06
CA ALA A 78 10.48 6.21 -0.10
C ALA A 78 9.99 6.45 -1.55
N SER A 79 10.31 7.62 -2.11
CA SER A 79 9.99 7.98 -3.49
C SER A 79 10.70 7.06 -4.49
N GLY A 80 11.96 6.70 -4.26
CA GLY A 80 12.66 5.74 -5.13
C GLY A 80 12.03 4.34 -5.13
N ILE A 81 11.53 3.87 -3.97
CA ILE A 81 10.79 2.61 -3.87
C ILE A 81 9.45 2.72 -4.60
N SER A 82 8.73 3.82 -4.39
CA SER A 82 7.44 4.10 -5.03
C SER A 82 7.56 4.11 -6.55
N ASP A 83 8.52 4.86 -7.09
CA ASP A 83 8.78 4.95 -8.53
C ASP A 83 9.04 3.57 -9.13
N ARG A 84 9.81 2.72 -8.43
CA ARG A 84 10.11 1.36 -8.89
C ARG A 84 8.87 0.47 -8.89
N PHE A 85 8.07 0.51 -7.81
CA PHE A 85 6.82 -0.24 -7.70
C PHE A 85 5.85 0.13 -8.82
N VAL A 86 5.58 1.43 -8.97
CA VAL A 86 4.64 1.94 -9.95
C VAL A 86 5.12 1.63 -11.37
N THR A 87 6.41 1.86 -11.68
CA THR A 87 6.98 1.59 -13.00
C THR A 87 6.90 0.11 -13.37
N GLU A 88 7.22 -0.80 -12.44
CA GLU A 88 7.21 -2.24 -12.69
C GLU A 88 5.81 -2.73 -13.08
N PHE A 89 4.77 -2.31 -12.35
CA PHE A 89 3.40 -2.75 -12.62
C PHE A 89 2.72 -1.98 -13.75
N LEU A 90 3.05 -0.70 -13.94
CA LEU A 90 2.54 0.05 -15.10
C LEU A 90 3.03 -0.57 -16.41
N ALA A 91 4.28 -1.06 -16.45
CA ALA A 91 4.84 -1.75 -17.61
C ALA A 91 4.08 -3.04 -17.99
N THR A 92 3.31 -3.62 -17.06
CA THR A 92 2.45 -4.80 -17.32
C THR A 92 0.99 -4.43 -17.62
N GLY A 93 0.66 -3.14 -17.68
CA GLY A 93 -0.71 -2.66 -17.87
C GLY A 93 -1.59 -2.79 -16.62
N ALA A 94 -0.99 -2.88 -15.44
CA ALA A 94 -1.75 -2.94 -14.19
C ALA A 94 -2.56 -1.67 -13.94
N ARG A 95 -3.65 -1.83 -13.20
CA ARG A 95 -4.45 -0.73 -12.64
C ARG A 95 -4.20 -0.62 -11.14
N PHE A 96 -4.23 0.59 -10.61
CA PHE A 96 -3.91 0.86 -9.20
C PHE A 96 -5.18 1.13 -8.40
N TYR A 97 -5.25 0.54 -7.22
CA TYR A 97 -6.38 0.65 -6.32
C TYR A 97 -5.92 1.01 -4.92
N SER A 98 -6.71 1.82 -4.21
CA SER A 98 -6.47 2.15 -2.81
C SER A 98 -7.79 2.17 -2.04
N ASN A 99 -7.73 2.23 -0.71
CA ASN A 99 -8.90 2.34 0.14
C ASN A 99 -9.29 3.79 0.47
N GLY A 100 -8.66 4.77 -0.18
CA GLY A 100 -8.94 6.18 -0.01
C GLY A 100 -7.67 7.02 -0.20
N LEU A 101 -7.73 8.27 0.27
CA LEU A 101 -6.62 9.22 0.16
C LEU A 101 -5.92 9.48 1.51
N LEU A 102 -6.20 8.66 2.53
CA LEU A 102 -5.53 8.76 3.84
C LEU A 102 -4.02 8.71 3.67
N GLY A 103 -3.53 7.88 2.76
CA GLY A 103 -2.12 7.75 2.41
C GLY A 103 -1.47 9.04 1.93
N ILE A 104 -2.20 10.11 1.59
CA ILE A 104 -1.66 11.44 1.26
C ILE A 104 -2.20 12.54 2.18
N GLY A 105 -2.78 12.15 3.32
CA GLY A 105 -3.34 13.06 4.33
C GLY A 105 -4.64 13.76 3.87
N GLN A 106 -5.39 13.17 2.95
CA GLN A 106 -6.61 13.75 2.39
C GLN A 106 -7.79 12.77 2.43
N GLY A 107 -9.00 13.33 2.35
CA GLY A 107 -10.23 12.55 2.13
C GLY A 107 -10.61 11.61 3.27
N SER A 108 -11.60 10.77 2.99
CA SER A 108 -11.96 9.61 3.80
C SER A 108 -11.23 8.37 3.29
N TRP A 109 -11.08 7.36 4.15
CA TRP A 109 -10.74 6.01 3.74
C TRP A 109 -11.79 5.03 4.26
N THR A 110 -11.87 3.88 3.62
CA THR A 110 -12.63 2.73 4.11
C THR A 110 -11.65 1.70 4.65
N PRO A 111 -11.71 1.30 5.93
CA PRO A 111 -10.73 0.35 6.47
C PRO A 111 -10.73 -0.97 5.70
N ALA A 112 -9.53 -1.46 5.35
CA ALA A 112 -9.34 -2.77 4.74
C ALA A 112 -8.81 -3.82 5.73
N THR A 113 -8.40 -3.39 6.92
CA THR A 113 -7.90 -4.24 8.00
C THR A 113 -8.59 -3.88 9.33
N ASN A 114 -8.21 -4.54 10.42
CA ASN A 114 -8.72 -4.22 11.76
C ASN A 114 -7.92 -3.11 12.46
N ALA A 115 -6.90 -2.55 11.80
CA ALA A 115 -6.06 -1.52 12.38
C ALA A 115 -6.80 -0.18 12.52
N THR A 116 -6.35 0.64 13.47
CA THR A 116 -6.90 1.99 13.68
C THR A 116 -6.77 2.85 12.43
N PHE A 117 -5.62 2.75 11.75
CA PHE A 117 -5.38 3.33 10.44
C PHE A 117 -4.78 2.28 9.52
N ASP A 118 -5.26 2.23 8.28
CA ASP A 118 -4.67 1.39 7.26
C ASP A 118 -4.85 2.03 5.88
N THR A 119 -3.81 1.98 5.06
CA THR A 119 -3.90 2.43 3.68
C THR A 119 -2.73 1.90 2.86
N GLY A 120 -2.87 1.94 1.55
CA GLY A 120 -1.88 1.38 0.64
C GLY A 120 -2.34 1.35 -0.80
N VAL A 121 -1.61 0.63 -1.63
CA VAL A 121 -1.90 0.47 -3.05
C VAL A 121 -1.83 -1.01 -3.45
N ILE A 122 -2.88 -1.45 -4.15
CA ILE A 122 -2.89 -2.70 -4.90
C ILE A 122 -2.69 -2.37 -6.38
N ALA A 123 -1.67 -2.94 -6.99
CA ALA A 123 -1.47 -2.95 -8.43
C ALA A 123 -2.04 -4.26 -9.01
N TRP A 124 -3.12 -4.17 -9.78
CA TRP A 124 -3.79 -5.33 -10.37
C TRP A 124 -3.45 -5.47 -11.86
N GLY A 125 -2.55 -6.41 -12.16
CA GLY A 125 -2.19 -6.83 -13.51
C GLY A 125 -2.81 -8.18 -13.90
N SER A 126 -2.78 -8.50 -15.20
CA SER A 126 -3.37 -9.74 -15.74
C SER A 126 -2.59 -11.01 -15.35
N GLU A 127 -1.26 -10.91 -15.25
CA GLU A 127 -0.37 -12.04 -14.92
C GLU A 127 0.29 -11.89 -13.56
N ARG A 128 0.53 -10.64 -13.15
CA ARG A 128 1.25 -10.28 -11.94
C ARG A 128 0.58 -9.08 -11.28
N SER A 129 0.36 -9.19 -9.98
CA SER A 129 -0.20 -8.13 -9.15
C SER A 129 0.71 -7.85 -7.96
N GLY A 130 0.65 -6.64 -7.43
CA GLY A 130 1.47 -6.19 -6.31
C GLY A 130 0.65 -5.51 -5.24
N CYS A 131 1.16 -5.51 -4.01
CA CYS A 131 0.55 -4.78 -2.90
C CYS A 131 1.61 -4.18 -1.98
N ILE A 132 1.40 -2.91 -1.63
CA ILE A 132 2.04 -2.22 -0.51
C ILE A 132 0.91 -1.74 0.40
N TRP A 133 0.87 -2.20 1.63
CA TRP A 133 -0.15 -1.83 2.61
C TRP A 133 0.49 -1.57 3.96
N VAL A 134 0.07 -0.50 4.63
CA VAL A 134 0.56 -0.14 5.96
C VAL A 134 -0.60 -0.14 6.92
N GLU A 135 -0.39 -0.76 8.07
CA GLU A 135 -1.27 -0.73 9.22
C GLU A 135 -0.60 0.13 10.30
N ALA A 136 -1.38 0.92 11.02
CA ALA A 136 -0.94 1.63 12.21
C ALA A 136 -2.01 1.56 13.29
N GLU A 137 -1.53 1.33 14.51
CA GLU A 137 -2.31 1.41 15.73
C GLU A 137 -1.88 2.65 16.50
N ASP A 138 -2.80 3.25 17.24
CA ASP A 138 -2.51 4.37 18.16
C ASP A 138 -1.55 3.97 19.29
#